data_AF-A0A1H9PSL4-F1
#
_entry.id   AF-A0A1H9PSL4-F1
#
_cell.length_a   1.000
_cell.length_b   1.000
_cell.length_c   1.000
_cell.angle_alpha   90.00
_cell.angle_beta   90.00
_cell.angle_gamma   90.00
#
_symmetry.space_group_name_H-M   'P 1'
#
loop_
_entity.id
_entity.type
_entity.pdbx_description
1 polymer ?
#
loop_
_entity_poly.entity_id
_entity_poly.type
_entity_poly.pdbx_seq_one_letter_code
_entity_poly.pdbx_strand_id
1 'polypeptide(L)'
;MTVTVLAILETEFTQEPALAKIMNNRLQRAANELRDIHLFPLSGRRFATEDLVVYISYNANYKIRYRIVSNVTTDIQYFVAERCGRLGYVLWKHVVTAREVRYS
;
A
#
# COMPACT_ATOMS: atom_id res chain seq x y z
N MET A 1 6.87 -8.44 -14.21
CA MET A 1 6.12 -7.63 -13.24
C MET A 1 6.92 -6.40 -12.86
N THR A 2 6.37 -5.22 -13.11
CA THR A 2 6.84 -3.97 -12.52
C THR A 2 6.22 -3.83 -11.14
N VAL A 3 7.01 -3.48 -10.12
CA VAL A 3 6.50 -3.20 -8.77
C VAL A 3 6.51 -1.69 -8.53
N THR A 4 5.35 -1.13 -8.26
CA THR A 4 5.18 0.27 -7.91
C THR A 4 4.54 0.39 -6.53
N VAL A 5 5.16 1.19 -5.65
CA VAL A 5 4.60 1.53 -4.34
C VAL A 5 4.41 3.03 -4.27
N LEU A 6 3.18 3.49 -4.07
CA LEU A 6 2.84 4.92 -3.99
C LEU A 6 2.48 5.31 -2.56
N ALA A 7 3.12 6.37 -2.07
CA ALA A 7 2.78 7.02 -0.82
C ALA A 7 1.65 8.04 -1.04
N ILE A 8 0.48 7.76 -0.48
CA ILE A 8 -0.67 8.68 -0.47
C ILE A 8 -0.54 9.57 0.75
N LEU A 9 -0.12 10.83 0.51
CA LEU A 9 0.19 11.81 1.55
C LEU A 9 -1.07 12.48 2.14
N GLU A 10 -2.20 12.35 1.45
CA GLU A 10 -3.49 12.79 1.95
C GLU A 10 -3.87 11.93 3.16
N THR A 11 -4.17 12.59 4.27
CA THR A 11 -4.57 11.95 5.52
C THR A 11 -5.95 12.43 5.92
N GLU A 12 -6.69 11.58 6.63
CA GLU A 12 -8.05 11.87 7.12
C GLU A 12 -8.08 12.87 8.29
N PHE A 13 -6.92 13.41 8.68
CA PHE A 13 -6.75 14.27 9.84
C PHE A 13 -5.79 15.42 9.52
N THR A 14 -6.05 16.57 10.13
CA THR A 14 -5.18 17.74 9.96
C THR A 14 -3.92 17.59 10.81
N GLN A 15 -2.78 17.94 10.23
CA GLN A 15 -1.47 17.88 10.88
C GLN A 15 -0.86 19.27 10.92
N GLU A 16 -0.13 19.58 11.98
CA GLU A 16 0.77 20.72 12.00
C GLU A 16 1.79 20.62 10.84
N PRO A 17 2.09 21.71 10.09
CA PRO A 17 2.87 21.63 8.86
C PRO A 17 4.24 20.97 9.01
N ALA A 18 4.93 21.20 10.14
CA ALA A 18 6.22 20.59 10.42
C ALA A 18 6.12 19.07 10.61
N LEU A 19 5.07 18.60 11.31
CA LEU A 19 4.81 17.18 11.51
C LEU A 19 4.45 16.52 10.17
N ALA A 20 3.63 17.18 9.35
CA ALA A 20 3.24 16.68 8.03
C ALA A 20 4.45 16.45 7.13
N LYS A 21 5.40 17.39 7.09
CA LYS A 21 6.63 17.24 6.32
C LYS A 21 7.44 16.02 6.77
N ILE A 22 7.59 15.81 8.08
CA ILE A 22 8.33 14.66 8.63
C ILE A 22 7.62 13.35 8.29
N MET A 23 6.30 13.31 8.47
CA MET A 23 5.49 12.12 8.17
C MET A 23 5.53 11.77 6.69
N ASN A 24 5.38 12.74 5.80
CA ASN A 24 5.44 12.53 4.35
C ASN A 24 6.80 11.97 3.91
N ASN A 25 7.90 12.51 4.45
CA ASN A 25 9.24 11.99 4.17
C ASN A 25 9.41 10.55 4.68
N ARG A 26 8.87 10.22 5.85
CA ARG A 26 8.90 8.85 6.39
C ARG A 26 8.08 7.89 5.53
N LEU A 27 6.89 8.29 5.10
CA LEU A 27 6.05 7.46 4.24
C LEU A 27 6.68 7.24 2.86
N GLN A 28 7.32 8.26 2.28
CA GLN A 28 8.01 8.11 1.01
C GLN A 28 9.21 7.14 1.10
N ARG A 29 9.96 7.19 2.21
CA ARG A 29 11.04 6.22 2.47
C ARG A 29 10.48 4.82 2.64
N ALA A 30 9.41 4.66 3.41
CA ALA A 30 8.71 3.39 3.57
C ALA A 30 8.21 2.81 2.24
N ALA A 31 7.70 3.65 1.33
CA ALA A 31 7.30 3.22 -0.01
C ALA A 31 8.49 2.68 -0.81
N ASN A 32 9.62 3.39 -0.79
CA ASN A 32 10.84 2.96 -1.48
C ASN A 32 11.39 1.66 -0.89
N GLU A 33 11.47 1.55 0.44
CA GLU A 33 11.93 0.33 1.13
C GLU A 33 11.01 -0.86 0.85
N LEU A 34 9.68 -0.66 0.88
CA LEU A 34 8.72 -1.69 0.53
C LEU A 34 8.95 -2.19 -0.91
N ARG A 35 9.16 -1.30 -1.86
CA ARG A 35 9.46 -1.63 -3.27
C ARG A 35 10.80 -2.35 -3.44
N ASP A 36 11.87 -1.73 -2.94
CA ASP A 36 13.26 -2.08 -3.29
C ASP A 36 13.83 -3.22 -2.47
N ILE A 37 13.26 -3.49 -1.28
CA ILE A 37 13.77 -4.51 -0.36
C ILE A 37 12.72 -5.61 -0.20
N HIS A 38 11.52 -5.25 0.23
CA HIS A 38 10.54 -6.23 0.69
C HIS A 38 9.77 -6.90 -0.46
N LEU A 39 9.50 -6.17 -1.54
CA LEU A 39 8.81 -6.66 -2.74
C LEU A 39 9.75 -6.92 -3.92
N PHE A 40 11.05 -6.66 -3.77
CA PHE A 40 12.06 -6.97 -4.78
C PHE A 40 11.99 -8.41 -5.34
N PRO A 41 11.67 -9.47 -4.56
CA PRO A 41 11.56 -10.82 -5.11
C PRO A 41 10.46 -10.99 -6.19
N LEU A 42 9.50 -10.07 -6.26
CA LEU A 42 8.47 -10.03 -7.30
C LEU A 42 8.96 -9.30 -8.57
N SER A 43 9.99 -8.46 -8.45
CA SER A 43 10.64 -7.77 -9.56
C SER A 43 11.48 -8.75 -10.40
N GLY A 44 11.52 -8.53 -11.72
CA GLY A 44 12.47 -9.21 -12.61
C GLY A 44 12.17 -10.66 -13.00
N ARG A 45 11.15 -11.30 -12.41
CA ARG A 45 10.65 -12.58 -12.92
C ARG A 45 9.77 -12.34 -14.14
N ARG A 46 9.88 -13.24 -15.13
CA ARG A 46 8.94 -13.42 -16.25
C ARG A 46 7.57 -13.88 -15.76
N PHE A 47 7.03 -13.25 -14.71
CA PHE A 47 5.61 -13.27 -14.42
C PHE A 47 4.96 -12.60 -15.61
N ALA A 48 4.35 -13.42 -16.44
CA ALA A 48 3.58 -12.96 -17.57
C ALA A 48 2.56 -11.95 -17.03
N THR A 49 2.60 -10.75 -17.62
CA THR A 49 1.47 -9.80 -17.71
C THR A 49 0.97 -9.04 -16.48
N GLU A 50 1.34 -9.36 -15.23
CA GLU A 50 0.82 -8.59 -14.08
C GLU A 50 1.83 -7.57 -13.55
N ASP A 51 1.46 -6.28 -13.56
CA ASP A 51 2.14 -5.23 -12.80
C ASP A 51 1.54 -5.14 -11.40
N LEU A 52 2.38 -4.97 -10.39
CA LEU A 52 1.96 -4.83 -8.99
C LEU A 52 1.98 -3.37 -8.58
N VAL A 53 0.82 -2.81 -8.26
CA VAL A 53 0.67 -1.45 -7.71
C VAL A 53 0.14 -1.53 -6.29
N VAL A 54 0.92 -1.04 -5.33
CA VAL A 54 0.57 -0.97 -3.91
C VAL A 54 0.50 0.48 -3.46
N TYR A 55 -0.62 0.88 -2.84
CA TYR A 55 -0.74 2.17 -2.18
C TYR A 55 -0.46 2.01 -0.69
N ILE A 56 0.27 2.96 -0.12
CA ILE A 56 0.44 3.09 1.33
C ILE A 56 0.04 4.48 1.81
N SER A 57 -0.52 4.58 3.01
CA SER A 57 -0.94 5.84 3.63
C SER A 57 -0.92 5.70 5.14
N TYR A 58 -1.05 6.80 5.89
CA TYR A 58 -1.33 6.73 7.32
C TYR A 58 -2.83 6.62 7.57
N ASN A 59 -3.22 5.82 8.57
CA ASN A 59 -4.54 5.92 9.17
C ASN A 59 -4.56 6.94 10.32
N ALA A 60 -5.74 7.19 10.89
CA ALA A 60 -5.92 8.11 12.02
C ALA A 60 -5.10 7.76 13.29
N ASN A 61 -4.62 6.52 13.40
CA ASN A 61 -3.76 6.05 14.50
C ASN A 61 -2.26 6.10 14.14
N TYR A 62 -1.88 6.86 13.10
CA TYR A 62 -0.51 7.00 12.60
C TYR A 62 0.16 5.68 12.18
N LYS A 63 -0.62 4.62 11.95
CA LYS A 63 -0.12 3.36 11.38
C LYS A 63 -0.16 3.42 9.87
N ILE A 64 0.87 2.86 9.23
CA ILE A 64 0.87 2.68 7.78
C ILE A 64 -0.16 1.61 7.43
N ARG A 65 -1.08 1.96 6.54
CA ARG A 65 -2.03 1.05 5.90
C ARG A 65 -1.61 0.83 4.44
N TYR A 66 -1.86 -0.36 3.91
CA TYR A 66 -1.51 -0.70 2.53
C TYR A 66 -2.70 -1.28 1.76
N ARG A 67 -2.67 -1.16 0.44
CA ARG A 67 -3.63 -1.78 -0.47
C ARG A 67 -2.99 -2.15 -1.79
N ILE A 68 -3.31 -3.33 -2.30
CA ILE A 68 -3.02 -3.71 -3.67
C ILE A 68 -4.14 -3.16 -4.57
N VAL A 69 -3.77 -2.41 -5.61
CA VAL A 69 -4.71 -1.73 -6.51
C VAL A 69 -4.74 -2.40 -7.88
N SER A 70 -3.65 -3.06 -8.27
CA SER A 70 -3.60 -3.91 -9.45
C SER A 70 -4.33 -5.23 -9.23
N ASN A 71 -4.93 -5.79 -10.28
CA ASN A 71 -5.43 -7.16 -10.25
C ASN A 71 -4.23 -8.12 -10.30
N VAL A 72 -4.07 -8.95 -9.27
CA VAL A 72 -2.95 -9.89 -9.16
C VAL A 72 -3.43 -11.21 -8.58
N THR A 73 -2.72 -12.29 -8.93
CA THR A 73 -2.99 -13.62 -8.38
C THR A 73 -2.99 -13.66 -6.85
N THR A 74 -3.74 -14.62 -6.29
CA THR A 74 -3.85 -14.83 -4.84
C THR A 74 -2.50 -15.04 -4.16
N ASP A 75 -1.54 -15.69 -4.82
CA ASP A 75 -0.18 -15.90 -4.29
C ASP A 75 0.57 -14.57 -4.09
N ILE A 76 0.43 -13.63 -5.04
CA ILE A 76 1.00 -12.28 -4.92
C ILE A 76 0.31 -11.53 -3.77
N GLN A 77 -1.01 -11.65 -3.64
CA GLN A 77 -1.74 -11.02 -2.53
C GLN A 77 -1.25 -11.53 -1.18
N TYR A 78 -1.08 -12.84 -1.02
CA TYR A 78 -0.54 -13.45 0.20
C TYR A 78 0.90 -12.99 0.49
N PHE A 79 1.75 -12.97 -0.53
CA PHE A 79 3.13 -12.51 -0.37
C PHE A 79 3.19 -11.05 0.11
N VAL A 80 2.44 -10.14 -0.53
CA VAL A 80 2.39 -8.73 -0.11
C VAL A 80 1.83 -8.62 1.31
N ALA A 81 0.80 -9.38 1.66
CA ALA A 81 0.19 -9.36 2.98
C ALA A 81 1.15 -9.85 4.08
N GLU A 82 1.90 -10.92 3.82
CA GLU A 82 2.93 -11.43 4.72
C GLU A 82 4.03 -10.37 4.96
N ARG A 83 4.56 -9.76 3.89
CA ARG A 83 5.60 -8.74 3.99
C ARG A 83 5.12 -7.50 4.74
N CYS A 84 3.93 -6.99 4.40
CA CYS A 84 3.34 -5.82 5.05
C CYS A 84 3.02 -6.11 6.53
N GLY A 85 2.53 -7.31 6.85
CA GLY A 85 2.25 -7.72 8.23
C GLY A 85 3.51 -7.74 9.10
N ARG A 86 4.64 -8.23 8.58
CA ARG A 86 5.94 -8.19 9.29
C ARG A 86 6.45 -6.78 9.56
N LEU A 87 6.08 -5.81 8.71
CA LEU A 87 6.39 -4.39 8.89
C LEU A 87 5.41 -3.66 9.83
N GLY A 88 4.39 -4.37 10.34
CA GLY A 88 3.33 -3.79 11.16
C GLY A 88 2.31 -2.96 10.37
N TYR A 89 2.30 -3.06 9.04
CA TYR A 89 1.34 -2.35 8.20
C TYR A 89 -0.01 -3.05 8.25
N VAL A 90 -1.09 -2.28 8.17
CA VAL A 90 -2.46 -2.81 8.24
C VAL A 90 -3.14 -2.80 6.88
N LEU A 91 -3.97 -3.80 6.60
CA LEU A 91 -4.73 -3.84 5.35
C LEU A 91 -5.73 -2.69 5.31
N TRP A 92 -5.66 -1.87 4.26
CA TRP A 92 -6.61 -0.80 3.99
C TRP A 92 -7.85 -1.38 3.31
N LYS A 93 -8.81 -1.80 4.14
CA LYS A 93 -10.12 -2.27 3.68
C LYS A 93 -10.97 -1.07 3.26
N HIS A 94 -11.68 -1.18 2.13
CA HIS A 94 -12.78 -0.27 1.85
C HIS A 94 -13.89 -0.51 2.87
N VAL A 95 -14.48 0.56 3.38
CA VAL A 95 -15.86 0.50 3.84
C VAL A 95 -16.69 0.47 2.56
N VAL A 96 -17.18 -0.70 2.16
CA VAL A 96 -18.27 -0.77 1.18
C VAL A 96 -19.48 -0.15 1.88
N THR A 97 -19.80 1.09 1.54
CA THR A 97 -21.07 1.66 1.98
C THR A 97 -22.17 0.93 1.21
N ALA A 98 -23.25 0.54 1.89
CA ALA A 98 -24.33 -0.31 1.37
C ALA A 98 -25.13 0.28 0.17
N ARG A 99 -24.63 1.31 -0.50
CA ARG A 99 -25.25 1.95 -1.67
C ARG A 99 -24.88 1.31 -3.01
N GLU A 100 -23.81 0.53 -3.09
CA GLU A 100 -23.38 -0.10 -4.35
C GLU A 100 -24.09 -1.44 -4.68
N VAL A 101 -24.89 -1.98 -3.76
CA VAL A 101 -25.59 -3.27 -3.97
C VAL A 101 -26.88 -3.13 -4.80
N ARG A 102 -27.26 -1.92 -5.27
CA ARG A 102 -28.52 -1.72 -6.00
C ARG A 102 -28.44 -1.83 -7.52
N TYR A 103 -27.27 -2.05 -8.10
CA TYR A 103 -27.14 -2.23 -9.55
C TYR A 103 -26.12 -3.34 -9.84
N SER A 104 -26.51 -4.58 -9.59
CA SER A 104 -25.83 -5.79 -10.06
C SER A 104 -26.88 -6.81 -10.46
#